data_AF-A0AAX3VM47-F1
#
_entry.id   AF-A0AAX3VM47-F1
#
_cell.length_a   1.000
_cell.length_b   1.000
_cell.length_c   1.000
_cell.angle_alpha   90.00
_cell.angle_beta   90.00
_cell.angle_gamma   90.00
#
_symmetry.space_group_name_H-M   'P 1'
#
loop_
_entity.id
_entity.type
_entity.pdbx_description
1 polymer ?
#
loop_
_entity_poly.entity_id
_entity_poly.type
_entity_poly.pdbx_seq_one_letter_code
_entity_poly.pdbx_strand_id
1 'polypeptide(L)'
;MSPSPTEALGDHEHEPDPAAPDAAVVIAIEAVTAYCRPGVAKAQWMDELSPLLTPAAVTAYDTVDPATVPCTTYTGGAAIASGDGVFTFLVSVPTDAGTYTAYVTRPDQSDPWQVDRMAPPE
;
A
#
# COMPACT_ATOMS: atom_id res chain seq x y z
N MET A 1 -38.84 -0.81 40.10
CA MET A 1 -38.06 0.08 39.20
C MET A 1 -36.89 -0.75 38.68
N SER A 2 -36.97 -1.17 37.43
CA SER A 2 -35.88 -1.88 36.76
C SER A 2 -34.71 -0.91 36.53
N PRO A 3 -33.45 -1.27 36.80
CA PRO A 3 -32.34 -0.53 36.24
C PRO A 3 -32.23 -0.82 34.74
N SER A 4 -32.15 0.22 33.93
CA SER A 4 -31.82 0.10 32.51
C SER A 4 -30.42 -0.50 32.36
N PRO A 5 -30.18 -1.41 31.40
CA PRO A 5 -28.84 -1.78 31.06
C PRO A 5 -28.16 -0.58 30.39
N THR A 6 -27.09 -0.10 31.01
CA THR A 6 -26.03 0.66 30.36
C THR A 6 -25.67 -0.06 29.07
N GLU A 7 -26.05 0.51 27.93
CA GLU A 7 -25.35 0.28 26.67
C GLU A 7 -23.93 0.77 26.88
N ALA A 8 -23.06 -0.16 27.30
CA ALA A 8 -21.64 -0.07 26.99
C ALA A 8 -21.54 -0.24 25.48
N LEU A 9 -21.84 0.83 24.74
CA LEU A 9 -21.26 1.03 23.42
C LEU A 9 -19.77 1.14 23.69
N GLY A 10 -19.07 0.02 23.59
CA GLY A 10 -17.63 0.03 23.50
C GLY A 10 -17.31 0.89 22.29
N ASP A 11 -16.89 2.12 22.53
CA ASP A 11 -16.02 2.83 21.61
C ASP A 11 -14.90 1.84 21.31
N HIS A 12 -14.98 1.17 20.17
CA HIS A 12 -13.79 0.55 19.60
C HIS A 12 -12.96 1.72 19.10
N GLU A 13 -12.37 2.46 20.04
CA GLU A 13 -11.26 3.36 19.76
C GLU A 13 -10.28 2.52 18.93
N HIS A 14 -10.17 2.86 17.65
CA HIS A 14 -9.25 2.20 16.76
C HIS A 14 -7.85 2.66 17.16
N GLU A 15 -7.31 2.02 18.18
CA GLU A 15 -5.96 2.29 18.64
C GLU A 15 -4.97 1.78 17.57
N PRO A 16 -3.95 2.57 17.21
CA PRO A 16 -2.98 2.15 16.21
C PRO A 16 -2.24 0.88 16.64
N ASP A 17 -2.23 -0.14 15.79
CA ASP A 17 -1.35 -1.29 15.94
C ASP A 17 0.11 -0.82 15.78
N PRO A 18 1.00 -1.02 16.77
CA PRO A 18 2.39 -0.60 16.68
C PRO A 18 3.16 -1.25 15.52
N ALA A 19 2.69 -2.40 14.98
CA ALA A 19 3.29 -3.06 13.83
C ALA A 19 2.78 -2.54 12.47
N ALA A 20 1.70 -1.74 12.45
CA ALA A 20 1.10 -1.23 11.22
C ALA A 20 2.06 -0.42 10.33
N PRO A 21 2.93 0.46 10.86
CA PRO A 21 3.89 1.19 10.05
C PRO A 21 4.88 0.28 9.30
N ASP A 22 5.42 -0.72 9.99
CA ASP A 22 6.38 -1.67 9.40
C ASP A 22 5.71 -2.52 8.31
N ALA A 23 4.48 -2.99 8.57
CA ALA A 23 3.69 -3.73 7.58
C ALA A 23 3.39 -2.88 6.33
N ALA A 24 3.06 -1.61 6.51
CA ALA A 24 2.82 -0.68 5.41
C ALA A 24 4.08 -0.40 4.58
N VAL A 25 5.25 -0.29 5.23
CA VAL A 25 6.54 -0.15 4.53
C VAL A 25 6.85 -1.41 3.72
N VAL A 26 6.64 -2.61 4.28
CA VAL A 26 6.90 -3.88 3.59
C VAL A 26 6.05 -3.99 2.32
N ILE A 27 4.73 -3.82 2.41
CA ILE A 27 3.86 -3.95 1.24
C ILE A 27 4.16 -2.88 0.18
N ALA A 28 4.55 -1.66 0.59
CA ALA A 28 4.95 -0.61 -0.34
C ALA A 28 6.24 -0.96 -1.10
N ILE A 29 7.25 -1.53 -0.42
CA ILE A 29 8.49 -1.99 -1.07
C ILE A 29 8.17 -3.12 -2.05
N GLU A 30 7.37 -4.09 -1.64
CA GLU A 30 6.98 -5.22 -2.50
C GLU A 30 6.26 -4.74 -3.76
N ALA A 31 5.27 -3.85 -3.61
CA ALA A 31 4.50 -3.33 -4.73
C ALA A 31 5.36 -2.51 -5.71
N VAL A 32 6.20 -1.60 -5.20
CA VAL A 32 7.10 -0.80 -6.05
C VAL A 32 8.15 -1.69 -6.72
N THR A 33 8.66 -2.70 -6.03
CA THR A 33 9.62 -3.66 -6.63
C THR A 33 8.98 -4.47 -7.75
N ALA A 34 7.74 -4.93 -7.57
CA ALA A 34 6.98 -5.61 -8.62
C ALA A 34 6.67 -4.68 -9.80
N TYR A 35 6.31 -3.42 -9.51
CA TYR A 35 6.05 -2.38 -10.51
C TYR A 35 7.29 -2.08 -11.38
N CYS A 36 8.47 -1.93 -10.78
CA CYS A 36 9.74 -1.58 -11.43
C CYS A 36 10.37 -2.74 -12.22
N ARG A 37 9.61 -3.40 -13.10
CA ARG A 37 10.08 -4.53 -13.92
C ARG A 37 9.75 -4.35 -15.41
N PRO A 38 10.30 -3.33 -16.10
CA PRO A 38 9.92 -3.01 -17.48
C PRO A 38 10.28 -4.08 -18.52
N GLY A 39 11.18 -5.01 -18.19
CA GLY A 39 11.54 -6.13 -19.05
C GLY A 39 10.63 -7.36 -18.95
N VAL A 40 9.61 -7.34 -18.08
CA VAL A 40 8.69 -8.48 -17.87
C VAL A 40 7.46 -8.36 -18.75
N ALA A 41 6.99 -9.50 -19.27
CA ALA A 41 5.75 -9.54 -20.05
C ALA A 41 4.55 -9.10 -19.19
N LYS A 42 3.66 -8.29 -19.77
CA LYS A 42 2.50 -7.69 -19.08
C LYS A 42 1.69 -8.67 -18.24
N ALA A 43 1.41 -9.87 -18.74
CA ALA A 43 0.65 -10.88 -18.00
C ALA A 43 1.37 -11.29 -16.70
N GLN A 44 2.65 -11.65 -16.78
CA GLN A 44 3.45 -11.99 -15.61
C GLN A 44 3.58 -10.80 -14.65
N TRP A 45 3.79 -9.60 -15.18
CA TRP A 45 3.89 -8.39 -14.38
C TRP A 45 2.62 -8.12 -13.57
N MET A 46 1.44 -8.27 -14.20
CA MET A 46 0.15 -8.15 -13.50
C MET A 46 -0.10 -9.30 -12.52
N ASP A 47 0.28 -10.54 -12.85
CA ASP A 47 0.11 -11.69 -11.95
C ASP A 47 0.89 -11.50 -10.63
N GLU A 48 2.08 -10.91 -10.71
CA GLU A 48 2.92 -10.62 -9.55
C GLU A 48 2.49 -9.35 -8.79
N LEU A 49 2.02 -8.33 -9.51
CA LEU A 49 1.65 -7.04 -8.90
C LEU A 49 0.26 -7.07 -8.26
N SER A 50 -0.73 -7.71 -8.90
CA SER A 50 -2.14 -7.66 -8.49
C SER A 50 -2.42 -8.08 -7.04
N PRO A 51 -1.75 -9.10 -6.46
CA PRO A 51 -1.98 -9.48 -5.06
C PRO A 51 -1.66 -8.37 -4.05
N LEU A 52 -0.81 -7.41 -4.42
CA LEU A 52 -0.35 -6.31 -3.58
C LEU A 52 -1.25 -5.08 -3.68
N LEU A 53 -2.21 -5.08 -4.61
CA LEU A 53 -3.00 -3.94 -5.00
C LEU A 53 -4.44 -4.02 -4.49
N THR A 54 -5.07 -2.87 -4.25
CA THR A 54 -6.52 -2.81 -4.09
C THR A 54 -7.23 -3.23 -5.39
N PRO A 55 -8.49 -3.69 -5.35
CA PRO A 55 -9.24 -4.04 -6.57
C PRO A 55 -9.34 -2.88 -7.58
N ALA A 56 -9.46 -1.64 -7.08
CA ALA A 56 -9.46 -0.45 -7.91
C ALA A 56 -8.09 -0.22 -8.58
N ALA A 57 -7.01 -0.38 -7.83
CA ALA A 57 -5.65 -0.29 -8.35
C ALA A 57 -5.39 -1.38 -9.41
N VAL A 58 -5.80 -2.63 -9.21
CA VAL A 58 -5.66 -3.68 -10.24
C VAL A 58 -6.26 -3.24 -11.58
N THR A 59 -7.46 -2.66 -11.56
CA THR A 59 -8.12 -2.14 -12.77
C THR A 59 -7.34 -0.99 -13.41
N ALA A 60 -6.76 -0.09 -12.60
CA ALA A 60 -5.96 1.02 -13.11
C ALA A 60 -4.63 0.52 -13.73
N TYR A 61 -3.90 -0.35 -13.03
CA TYR A 61 -2.59 -0.85 -13.45
C TYR A 61 -2.68 -1.84 -14.62
N ASP A 62 -3.82 -2.53 -14.82
CA ASP A 62 -4.04 -3.36 -16.02
C ASP A 62 -3.97 -2.55 -17.33
N THR A 63 -4.10 -1.22 -17.28
CA THR A 63 -3.95 -0.36 -18.46
C THR A 63 -2.51 0.02 -18.79
N VAL A 64 -1.57 -0.23 -17.86
CA VAL A 64 -0.16 0.14 -17.98
C VAL A 64 0.59 -0.85 -18.88
N ASP A 65 1.48 -0.33 -19.72
CA ASP A 65 2.50 -1.13 -20.40
C ASP A 65 3.76 -1.15 -19.52
N PRO A 66 4.20 -2.31 -18.97
CA PRO A 66 5.37 -2.37 -18.11
C PRO A 66 6.63 -1.81 -18.80
N ALA A 67 6.76 -1.91 -20.12
CA ALA A 67 7.91 -1.38 -20.84
C ALA A 67 8.06 0.16 -20.74
N THR A 68 7.02 0.86 -20.29
CA THR A 68 7.01 2.31 -20.07
C THR A 68 7.37 2.71 -18.64
N VAL A 69 7.52 1.75 -17.71
CA VAL A 69 7.90 2.01 -16.33
C VAL A 69 9.37 2.44 -16.25
N PRO A 70 9.69 3.62 -15.68
CA PRO A 70 11.04 4.18 -15.76
C PRO A 70 12.03 3.57 -14.75
N CYS A 71 11.55 2.95 -13.68
CA CYS A 71 12.39 2.31 -12.65
C CYS A 71 12.65 0.83 -12.96
N THR A 72 13.79 0.33 -12.48
CA THR A 72 14.16 -1.09 -12.57
C THR A 72 14.49 -1.72 -11.23
N THR A 73 14.74 -0.91 -10.18
CA THR A 73 15.12 -1.46 -8.88
C THR A 73 14.81 -0.51 -7.71
N TYR A 74 14.48 -1.10 -6.57
CA TYR A 74 14.46 -0.43 -5.27
C TYR A 74 15.89 -0.15 -4.78
N THR A 75 16.15 1.04 -4.27
CA THR A 75 17.52 1.50 -3.96
C THR A 75 17.81 1.69 -2.47
N GLY A 76 16.82 1.56 -1.58
CA GLY A 76 17.04 1.57 -0.12
C GLY A 76 16.02 2.36 0.68
N GLY A 77 16.32 2.58 1.96
CA GLY A 77 15.43 2.99 3.06
C GLY A 77 14.09 3.64 2.70
N ALA A 78 13.07 2.82 2.42
CA ALA A 78 11.69 3.27 2.40
C ALA A 78 11.24 3.73 3.80
N ALA A 79 10.35 4.72 3.85
CA ALA A 79 9.90 5.29 5.12
C ALA A 79 8.46 5.83 5.01
N ILE A 80 7.77 5.84 6.15
CA ILE A 80 6.47 6.51 6.27
C ILE A 80 6.66 8.02 6.08
N ALA A 81 5.93 8.60 5.13
CA ALA A 81 5.85 10.04 4.90
C ALA A 81 4.70 10.67 5.70
N SER A 82 3.52 10.03 5.69
CA SER A 82 2.33 10.46 6.44
C SER A 82 1.30 9.32 6.53
N GLY A 83 0.19 9.52 7.24
CA GLY A 83 -0.89 8.55 7.38
C GLY A 83 -1.70 8.79 8.64
N ASP A 84 -2.84 8.14 8.79
CA ASP A 84 -3.61 8.14 10.04
C ASP A 84 -3.11 7.09 11.06
N GLY A 85 -2.22 6.19 10.63
CA GLY A 85 -1.65 5.14 11.47
C GLY A 85 -2.54 3.91 11.67
N VAL A 86 -3.78 3.95 11.15
CA VAL A 86 -4.82 2.94 11.41
C VAL A 86 -5.32 2.32 10.12
N PHE A 87 -5.60 3.11 9.10
CA PHE A 87 -6.19 2.66 7.83
C PHE A 87 -5.40 3.14 6.62
N THR A 88 -4.56 4.16 6.76
CA THR A 88 -3.84 4.74 5.63
C THR A 88 -2.40 5.10 5.98
N PHE A 89 -1.52 4.86 5.00
CA PHE A 89 -0.14 5.35 5.00
C PHE A 89 0.25 5.87 3.62
N LEU A 90 1.11 6.88 3.60
CA LEU A 90 1.92 7.27 2.45
C LEU A 90 3.35 6.84 2.75
N VAL A 91 3.93 6.03 1.86
CA VAL A 91 5.28 5.49 2.01
C VAL A 91 6.15 6.02 0.87
N SER A 92 7.27 6.65 1.21
CA SER A 92 8.31 7.00 0.25
C SER A 92 9.17 5.78 -0.03
N VAL A 93 9.32 5.41 -1.30
CA VAL A 93 10.09 4.24 -1.75
C VAL A 93 11.14 4.68 -2.79
N PRO A 94 12.42 4.78 -2.40
CA PRO A 94 13.53 5.09 -3.31
C PRO A 94 13.73 4.02 -4.39
N THR A 95 13.86 4.47 -5.63
CA THR A 95 14.21 3.63 -6.79
C THR A 95 15.39 4.24 -7.55
N ASP A 96 15.86 3.56 -8.59
CA ASP A 96 16.85 4.08 -9.54
C ASP A 96 16.31 5.17 -10.47
N ALA A 97 14.98 5.36 -10.54
CA ALA A 97 14.34 6.44 -11.28
C ALA A 97 13.86 7.61 -10.40
N GLY A 98 14.18 7.60 -9.09
CA GLY A 98 13.71 8.57 -8.12
C GLY A 98 12.83 7.94 -7.02
N THR A 99 12.24 8.77 -6.16
CA THR A 99 11.42 8.27 -5.04
C THR A 99 9.94 8.21 -5.42
N TYR A 100 9.39 7.00 -5.44
CA TYR A 100 7.95 6.81 -5.59
C TYR A 100 7.23 7.05 -4.27
N THR A 101 5.97 7.46 -4.34
CA THR A 101 5.09 7.49 -3.16
C THR A 101 4.00 6.44 -3.32
N ALA A 102 3.99 5.44 -2.44
CA ALA A 102 2.94 4.43 -2.37
C ALA A 102 1.87 4.85 -1.36
N TYR A 103 0.62 4.91 -1.81
CA TYR A 103 -0.56 5.07 -0.96
C TYR A 103 -1.06 3.68 -0.56
N VAL A 104 -0.94 3.37 0.73
CA VAL A 104 -1.24 2.07 1.32
C VAL A 104 -2.50 2.21 2.16
N THR A 105 -3.43 1.27 2.02
CA THR A 105 -4.73 1.29 2.68
C THR A 105 -5.16 -0.10 3.15
N ARG A 106 -6.01 -0.15 4.17
CA ARG A 106 -6.80 -1.33 4.52
C ARG A 106 -8.22 -0.91 4.91
N PRO A 107 -9.25 -1.69 4.54
CA PRO A 107 -10.64 -1.33 4.84
C PRO A 107 -11.02 -1.55 6.31
N ASP A 108 -10.35 -2.49 6.99
CA ASP A 108 -10.55 -2.78 8.41
C ASP A 108 -9.20 -3.15 9.07
N GLN A 109 -9.09 -3.11 10.40
CA GLN A 109 -7.81 -3.38 11.09
C GLN A 109 -7.35 -4.82 10.97
N SER A 110 -8.28 -5.76 10.79
CA SER A 110 -7.98 -7.17 10.56
C SER A 110 -7.64 -7.50 9.11
N ASP A 111 -7.94 -6.59 8.18
CA ASP A 111 -7.69 -6.80 6.77
C ASP A 111 -6.22 -6.50 6.40
N PRO A 112 -5.66 -7.19 5.40
CA PRO A 112 -4.30 -6.94 4.96
C PRO A 112 -4.16 -5.54 4.37
N TRP A 113 -2.97 -4.96 4.52
CA TRP A 113 -2.59 -3.75 3.80
C TRP A 113 -2.45 -4.02 2.31
N GLN A 114 -2.92 -3.08 1.49
CA GLN A 114 -2.78 -3.11 0.04
C GLN A 114 -2.40 -1.73 -0.49
N VAL A 115 -1.75 -1.69 -1.65
CA VAL A 115 -1.41 -0.43 -2.33
C VAL A 115 -2.55 -0.02 -3.25
N ASP A 116 -3.06 1.18 -3.04
CA ASP A 116 -4.13 1.75 -3.86
C ASP A 116 -3.58 2.62 -5.00
N ARG A 117 -2.40 3.22 -4.81
CA ARG A 117 -1.74 4.02 -5.85
C ARG A 117 -0.23 4.14 -5.60
N MET A 118 0.56 4.14 -6.68
CA MET A 118 1.96 4.55 -6.66
C MET A 118 2.12 5.80 -7.54
N ALA A 119 2.52 6.91 -6.93
CA ALA A 119 2.84 8.14 -7.65
C ALA A 119 4.33 8.14 -8.04
N PRO A 120 4.67 8.48 -9.30
CA PRO A 120 6.05 8.61 -9.73
C PRO A 120 6.74 9.81 -9.07
N PRO A 121 8.08 9.89 -9.14
CA PRO A 121 8.85 11.06 -8.71
C PRO A 121 8.44 12.32 -9.48
N GLU A 122 8.54 13.49 -8.84
CA GLU A 122 8.34 14.81 -9.49
C GLU A 122 9.53 15.24 -10.36
#